data_AF-A0A2V7EWV4-F1
#
_entry.id   AF-A0A2V7EWV4-F1
#
_cell.length_a   1.000
_cell.length_b   1.000
_cell.length_c   1.000
_cell.angle_alpha   90.00
_cell.angle_beta   90.00
_cell.angle_gamma   90.00
#
_symmetry.space_group_name_H-M   'P 1'
#
loop_
_entity.id
_entity.type
_entity.pdbx_description
1 polymer ?
#
loop_
_entity_poly.entity_id
_entity_poly.type
_entity_poly.pdbx_seq_one_letter_code
_entity_poly.pdbx_strand_id
1 'polypeptide(L)'
;PTPTYLGGNFTVSATTTNTDSAGLTYSVVSGPCALVSGATFSSSGAGTCKVQASGAVTTNYLAASAQQDVTIAKAPTTTAVSAPGAVQYSDKVNLSATVSAASLSGLTGSVEFFMNGTSQGSSPINTSGVATLSPQVL
;
A
#
# COMPACT_ATOMS: atom_id res chain seq x y z
N PRO A 1 2.85 -3.56 -15.80
CA PRO A 1 2.06 -4.13 -14.67
C PRO A 1 1.29 -3.01 -13.96
N THR A 2 0.19 -3.33 -13.27
CA THR A 2 -0.60 -2.38 -12.47
C THR A 2 -0.64 -2.82 -10.99
N PRO A 3 0.50 -2.79 -10.29
CA PRO A 3 0.56 -3.26 -8.91
C PRO A 3 -0.22 -2.33 -7.96
N THR A 4 -0.72 -2.91 -6.88
CA THR A 4 -1.30 -2.18 -5.75
C THR A 4 -0.42 -2.41 -4.53
N TYR A 5 -0.26 -1.40 -3.70
CA TYR A 5 0.44 -1.55 -2.42
C TYR A 5 -0.16 -2.70 -1.60
N LEU A 6 0.68 -3.57 -1.04
CA LEU A 6 0.30 -4.82 -0.34
C LEU A 6 -0.41 -5.86 -1.23
N GLY A 7 -0.47 -5.66 -2.54
CA GLY A 7 -0.99 -6.63 -3.51
C GLY A 7 -0.02 -7.76 -3.86
N GLY A 8 1.13 -7.84 -3.18
CA GLY A 8 2.17 -8.84 -3.42
C GLY A 8 3.24 -8.39 -4.42
N ASN A 9 3.97 -9.38 -4.95
CA ASN A 9 5.02 -9.17 -5.94
C ASN A 9 4.43 -8.93 -7.33
N PHE A 10 5.11 -8.14 -8.14
CA PHE A 10 4.79 -7.89 -9.54
C PHE A 10 6.02 -8.12 -10.41
N THR A 11 5.79 -8.51 -11.66
CA THR A 11 6.86 -8.72 -12.63
C THR A 11 6.84 -7.62 -13.69
N VAL A 12 8.03 -7.25 -14.13
CA VAL A 12 8.24 -6.44 -15.34
C VAL A 12 8.83 -7.32 -16.42
N SER A 13 8.81 -6.83 -17.66
CA SER A 13 9.44 -7.52 -18.77
C SER A 13 10.21 -6.50 -19.60
N ALA A 14 11.38 -6.90 -20.06
CA ALA A 14 12.18 -6.18 -21.03
C ALA A 14 12.71 -7.18 -22.06
N THR A 15 12.91 -6.71 -23.27
CA THR A 15 13.50 -7.48 -24.36
C THR A 15 14.77 -6.81 -24.83
N THR A 16 15.66 -7.60 -25.43
CA THR A 16 16.86 -7.12 -26.10
C THR A 16 16.91 -7.66 -27.51
N THR A 17 17.43 -6.85 -28.44
CA THR A 17 17.71 -7.26 -29.83
C THR A 17 19.16 -7.71 -29.99
N ASN A 18 19.96 -7.71 -28.92
CA ASN A 18 21.33 -8.23 -28.93
C ASN A 18 21.29 -9.73 -29.24
N THR A 19 21.93 -10.12 -30.36
CA THR A 19 21.97 -11.51 -30.81
C THR A 19 23.06 -12.34 -30.12
N ASP A 20 24.04 -11.71 -29.46
CA ASP A 20 25.09 -12.41 -28.72
C ASP A 20 24.61 -12.88 -27.34
N SER A 21 23.66 -12.17 -26.72
CA SER A 21 23.15 -12.48 -25.40
C SER A 21 21.75 -11.92 -25.15
N ALA A 22 20.87 -12.75 -24.60
CA ALA A 22 19.56 -12.35 -24.10
C ALA A 22 19.57 -11.98 -22.59
N GLY A 23 20.74 -11.98 -21.95
CA GLY A 23 20.88 -11.72 -20.52
C GLY A 23 20.57 -10.28 -20.16
N LEU A 24 19.49 -10.07 -19.41
CA LEU A 24 19.11 -8.78 -18.85
C LEU A 24 19.19 -8.82 -17.32
N THR A 25 19.79 -7.77 -16.77
CA THR A 25 19.82 -7.51 -15.33
C THR A 25 18.79 -6.43 -14.99
N TYR A 26 18.12 -6.59 -13.85
CA TYR A 26 17.11 -5.64 -13.40
C TYR A 26 17.55 -4.98 -12.10
N SER A 27 17.15 -3.72 -11.90
CA SER A 27 17.40 -2.97 -10.68
C SER A 27 16.31 -1.95 -10.40
N VAL A 28 16.25 -1.48 -9.16
CA VAL A 28 15.42 -0.32 -8.76
C VAL A 28 16.27 0.92 -8.85
N VAL A 29 15.79 1.94 -9.57
CA VAL A 29 16.43 3.25 -9.64
C VAL A 29 15.93 4.14 -8.49
N SER A 30 14.62 4.17 -8.27
CA SER A 30 13.98 4.96 -7.22
C SER A 30 12.54 4.54 -6.95
N GLY A 31 11.98 4.97 -5.82
CA GLY A 31 10.56 4.82 -5.50
C GLY A 31 10.24 3.65 -4.57
N PRO A 32 8.95 3.43 -4.28
CA PRO A 32 8.51 2.53 -3.21
C PRO A 32 8.39 1.07 -3.69
N CYS A 33 9.51 0.51 -4.15
CA CYS A 33 9.61 -0.88 -4.59
C CYS A 33 11.00 -1.46 -4.31
N ALA A 34 11.09 -2.78 -4.24
CA ALA A 34 12.36 -3.50 -4.09
C ALA A 34 12.46 -4.63 -5.11
N LEU A 35 13.66 -4.86 -5.63
CA LEU A 35 13.93 -6.02 -6.48
C LEU A 35 13.98 -7.28 -5.61
N VAL A 36 13.22 -8.31 -5.99
CA VAL A 36 13.19 -9.60 -5.28
C VAL A 36 14.14 -10.59 -5.96
N SER A 37 13.92 -10.85 -7.26
CA SER A 37 14.77 -11.72 -8.08
C SER A 37 14.38 -11.63 -9.54
N GLY A 38 15.36 -11.70 -10.45
CA GLY A 38 15.13 -11.61 -11.89
C GLY A 38 14.39 -10.33 -12.26
N ALA A 39 13.22 -10.45 -12.87
CA ALA A 39 12.35 -9.32 -13.20
C ALA A 39 11.19 -9.11 -12.20
N THR A 40 11.28 -9.71 -11.01
CA THR A 40 10.24 -9.67 -9.96
C THR A 40 10.58 -8.62 -8.92
N PHE A 41 9.60 -7.77 -8.63
CA PHE A 41 9.69 -6.67 -7.68
C PHE A 41 8.58 -6.79 -6.63
N SER A 42 8.82 -6.28 -5.43
CA SER A 42 7.81 -6.13 -4.39
C SER A 42 7.45 -4.66 -4.21
N SER A 43 6.20 -4.40 -3.83
CA SER A 43 5.76 -3.05 -3.46
C SER A 43 6.04 -2.79 -1.98
N SER A 44 6.62 -1.64 -1.65
CA SER A 44 6.83 -1.17 -0.27
C SER A 44 6.01 0.07 0.07
N GLY A 45 5.30 0.64 -0.90
CA GLY A 45 4.40 1.77 -0.73
C GLY A 45 3.68 2.09 -2.04
N ALA A 46 2.70 3.00 -1.96
CA ALA A 46 2.06 3.56 -3.16
C ALA A 46 2.90 4.70 -3.74
N GLY A 47 2.90 4.85 -5.07
CA GLY A 47 3.68 5.87 -5.78
C GLY A 47 4.37 5.31 -7.02
N THR A 48 5.25 6.13 -7.61
CA THR A 48 5.98 5.74 -8.82
C THR A 48 7.26 5.00 -8.46
N CYS A 49 7.34 3.73 -8.85
CA CYS A 49 8.54 2.90 -8.81
C CYS A 49 9.25 2.98 -10.15
N LYS A 50 10.48 3.47 -10.18
CA LYS A 50 11.30 3.50 -11.39
C LYS A 50 12.24 2.30 -11.39
N VAL A 51 12.07 1.42 -12.38
CA VAL A 51 12.92 0.24 -12.58
C VAL A 51 13.82 0.42 -13.78
N GLN A 52 14.95 -0.27 -13.79
CA GLN A 52 15.88 -0.31 -14.91
C GLN A 52 16.14 -1.75 -15.32
N ALA A 53 16.19 -1.99 -16.63
CA ALA A 53 16.75 -3.18 -17.23
C ALA A 53 18.05 -2.82 -17.96
N SER A 54 19.11 -3.59 -17.76
CA SER A 54 20.43 -3.37 -18.34
C SER A 54 20.96 -4.63 -19.01
N GLY A 55 21.39 -4.48 -20.26
CA GLY A 55 22.16 -5.47 -21.01
C GLY A 55 23.66 -5.16 -20.89
N ALA A 56 24.47 -6.22 -20.69
CA ALA A 56 25.91 -6.10 -20.58
C ALA A 56 26.60 -5.91 -21.95
N VAL A 57 27.87 -5.48 -21.92
CA VAL A 57 28.74 -5.51 -23.11
C VAL A 57 28.92 -6.95 -23.57
N THR A 58 28.84 -7.18 -24.87
CA THR A 58 29.16 -8.46 -25.53
C THR A 58 30.29 -8.26 -26.54
N THR A 59 30.63 -9.32 -27.29
CA THR A 59 31.66 -9.25 -28.33
C THR A 59 31.33 -8.22 -29.41
N ASN A 60 30.06 -8.14 -29.84
CA ASN A 60 29.64 -7.29 -30.95
C ASN A 60 28.83 -6.05 -30.54
N TYR A 61 28.38 -5.96 -29.28
CA TYR A 61 27.47 -4.89 -28.83
C TYR A 61 27.92 -4.25 -27.52
N LEU A 62 27.69 -2.94 -27.41
CA LEU A 62 27.92 -2.17 -26.18
C LEU A 62 26.81 -2.41 -25.15
N ALA A 63 27.08 -2.05 -23.89
CA ALA A 63 26.07 -2.07 -22.84
C ALA A 63 24.95 -1.05 -23.13
N ALA A 64 23.72 -1.43 -22.79
CA ALA A 64 22.55 -0.58 -22.94
C ALA A 64 21.64 -0.73 -21.72
N SER A 65 20.89 0.33 -21.39
CA SER A 65 19.89 0.27 -20.32
C SER A 65 18.63 1.03 -20.71
N ALA A 66 17.50 0.58 -20.18
CA ALA A 66 16.20 1.23 -20.32
C ALA A 66 15.54 1.33 -18.95
N GLN A 67 14.85 2.44 -18.71
CA GLN A 67 14.09 2.68 -17.49
C GLN A 67 12.60 2.68 -17.79
N GLN A 68 11.81 2.18 -16.83
CA GLN A 68 10.36 2.20 -16.90
C GLN A 68 9.80 2.65 -15.55
N ASP A 69 8.84 3.57 -15.62
CA ASP A 69 8.05 3.97 -14.47
C ASP A 69 6.86 3.00 -14.31
N VAL A 70 6.70 2.47 -13.10
CA VAL A 70 5.61 1.60 -12.69
C VAL A 70 4.85 2.29 -11.57
N THR A 71 3.61 2.67 -11.86
CA THR A 71 2.72 3.27 -10.86
C THR A 71 2.14 2.19 -9.95
N ILE A 72 2.47 2.25 -8.66
CA ILE A 72 1.89 1.41 -7.61
C ILE A 72 0.67 2.15 -7.04
N ALA A 73 -0.51 1.58 -7.26
CA ALA A 73 -1.77 2.13 -6.76
C ALA A 73 -1.86 2.04 -5.23
N LYS A 74 -2.63 2.94 -4.63
CA LYS A 74 -2.97 2.87 -3.20
C LYS A 74 -3.83 1.66 -2.91
N ALA A 75 -3.61 1.02 -1.76
CA ALA A 75 -4.50 -0.02 -1.26
C ALA A 75 -5.86 0.60 -0.85
N PRO A 76 -7.00 0.04 -1.27
CA PRO A 76 -8.30 0.54 -0.84
C PRO A 76 -8.54 0.19 0.64
N THR A 77 -9.21 1.10 1.34
CA THR A 77 -9.72 0.89 2.70
C THR A 77 -11.20 1.22 2.76
N THR A 78 -11.97 0.51 3.57
CA THR A 78 -13.36 0.87 3.90
C THR A 78 -13.49 1.17 5.38
N THR A 79 -14.46 1.99 5.75
CA THR A 79 -14.76 2.32 7.14
C THR A 79 -16.23 2.10 7.40
N ALA A 80 -16.53 1.35 8.47
CA ALA A 80 -17.88 1.13 8.96
C ALA A 80 -17.95 1.60 10.41
N VAL A 81 -18.98 2.38 10.75
CA VAL A 81 -19.23 2.81 12.12
C VAL A 81 -20.31 1.92 12.72
N SER A 82 -20.09 1.46 13.95
CA SER A 82 -21.10 0.79 14.75
C SER A 82 -21.35 1.63 16.01
N ALA A 83 -22.56 2.18 16.07
CA ALA A 83 -23.10 2.82 17.26
C ALA A 83 -24.01 1.82 18.00
N PRO A 84 -24.10 1.91 19.34
CA PRO A 84 -25.12 1.18 20.08
C PRO A 84 -26.52 1.68 19.68
N GLY A 85 -27.54 0.88 20.00
CA GLY A 85 -28.94 1.20 19.73
C GLY A 85 -29.46 2.40 20.54
N ALA A 86 -30.77 2.48 20.76
CA ALA A 86 -31.33 3.50 21.64
C ALA A 86 -30.66 3.44 23.03
N VAL A 87 -30.10 4.57 23.46
CA VAL A 87 -29.42 4.76 24.74
C VAL A 87 -30.14 5.85 25.52
N GLN A 88 -30.13 5.75 26.85
CA GLN A 88 -30.70 6.76 27.74
C GLN A 88 -29.64 7.76 28.21
N TYR A 89 -30.08 8.90 28.71
CA TYR A 89 -29.21 9.87 29.38
C TYR A 89 -28.46 9.20 30.54
N SER A 90 -27.17 9.49 30.70
CA SER A 90 -26.25 8.81 31.64
C SER A 90 -25.83 7.37 31.32
N ASP A 91 -26.22 6.80 30.17
CA ASP A 91 -25.67 5.50 29.72
C ASP A 91 -24.20 5.62 29.28
N LYS A 92 -23.44 4.55 29.51
CA LYS A 92 -22.09 4.41 28.97
C LYS A 92 -22.17 3.85 27.56
N VAL A 93 -21.78 4.66 26.59
CA VAL A 93 -21.86 4.34 25.16
C VAL A 93 -20.44 4.13 24.63
N ASN A 94 -20.20 3.00 23.97
CA ASN A 94 -18.97 2.79 23.21
C ASN A 94 -19.26 3.06 21.74
N LEU A 95 -18.55 4.03 21.16
CA LEU A 95 -18.54 4.23 19.71
C LEU A 95 -17.41 3.39 19.13
N SER A 96 -17.72 2.58 18.12
CA SER A 96 -16.69 1.79 17.44
C SER A 96 -16.73 2.05 15.94
N ALA A 97 -15.56 2.02 15.32
CA ALA A 97 -15.42 2.06 13.89
C ALA A 97 -14.43 0.97 13.46
N THR A 98 -14.82 0.21 12.45
CA THR A 98 -13.98 -0.80 11.81
C THR A 98 -13.47 -0.25 10.49
N VAL A 99 -12.15 -0.13 10.37
CA VAL A 99 -11.45 0.16 9.13
C VAL A 99 -10.91 -1.16 8.58
N SER A 100 -11.38 -1.55 7.39
CA SER A 100 -10.95 -2.78 6.74
C SER A 100 -10.12 -2.49 5.49
N ALA A 101 -9.15 -3.36 5.21
CA ALA A 101 -8.24 -3.28 4.07
C ALA A 101 -7.81 -4.69 3.66
N ALA A 102 -7.24 -4.82 2.46
CA ALA A 102 -6.69 -6.10 1.99
C ALA A 102 -5.58 -6.66 2.88
N SER A 103 -4.86 -5.79 3.59
CA SER A 103 -3.90 -6.15 4.63
C SER A 103 -4.01 -5.15 5.78
N LEU A 104 -4.09 -5.67 7.01
CA LEU A 104 -4.11 -4.86 8.23
C LEU A 104 -2.70 -4.43 8.68
N SER A 105 -1.66 -5.07 8.12
CA SER A 105 -0.27 -4.73 8.40
C SER A 105 0.05 -3.37 7.78
N GLY A 106 0.31 -2.38 8.64
CA GLY A 106 0.57 -1.00 8.23
C GLY A 106 -0.65 -0.07 8.24
N LEU A 107 -1.84 -0.54 8.64
CA LEU A 107 -2.91 0.39 8.99
C LEU A 107 -2.49 1.19 10.22
N THR A 108 -2.45 2.50 10.05
CA THR A 108 -2.13 3.47 11.09
C THR A 108 -3.10 4.64 10.97
N GLY A 109 -3.22 5.42 12.03
CA GLY A 109 -4.11 6.57 12.08
C GLY A 109 -5.17 6.44 13.16
N SER A 110 -6.11 7.37 13.14
CA SER A 110 -7.18 7.49 14.13
C SER A 110 -8.51 7.76 13.44
N VAL A 111 -9.59 7.35 14.10
CA VAL A 111 -10.96 7.71 13.72
C VAL A 111 -11.43 8.79 14.68
N GLU A 112 -11.86 9.93 14.14
CA GLU A 112 -12.57 10.99 14.86
C GLU A 112 -14.07 10.68 14.86
N PHE A 113 -14.69 10.67 16.02
CA PHE A 113 -16.12 10.36 16.17
C PHE A 113 -16.93 11.65 16.32
N PHE A 114 -18.08 11.71 15.64
CA PHE A 114 -18.99 12.85 15.72
C PHE A 114 -20.39 12.39 16.13
N MET A 115 -21.02 13.14 17.02
CA MET A 115 -22.46 13.04 17.32
C MET A 115 -23.12 14.37 16.97
N ASN A 116 -24.15 14.33 16.14
CA ASN A 116 -24.87 15.51 15.65
C ASN A 116 -23.94 16.65 15.14
N GLY A 117 -22.85 16.29 14.46
CA GLY A 117 -21.86 17.25 13.93
C GLY A 117 -20.83 17.78 14.94
N THR A 118 -20.90 17.39 16.21
CA THR A 118 -19.91 17.75 17.24
C THR A 118 -18.89 16.63 17.40
N SER A 119 -17.59 16.95 17.41
CA SER A 119 -16.51 15.98 17.68
C SER A 119 -16.59 15.51 19.14
N GLN A 120 -16.51 14.20 19.31
CA GLN A 120 -16.52 13.50 20.59
C GLN A 120 -15.12 13.03 21.00
N GLY A 121 -14.16 13.15 20.07
CA GLY A 121 -12.79 12.71 20.24
C GLY A 121 -12.38 11.66 19.22
N SER A 122 -11.08 11.43 19.16
CA SER A 122 -10.47 10.45 18.27
C SER A 122 -9.90 9.27 19.03
N SER A 123 -9.96 8.10 18.41
CA SER A 123 -9.30 6.88 18.88
C SER A 123 -8.36 6.35 17.82
N PRO A 124 -7.15 5.88 18.18
CA PRO A 124 -6.28 5.18 17.25
C PRO A 124 -6.94 3.89 16.76
N ILE A 125 -6.60 3.49 15.54
CA ILE A 125 -6.95 2.18 14.96
C ILE A 125 -6.02 1.13 15.57
N ASN A 126 -6.58 0.07 16.14
CA ASN A 126 -5.80 -1.05 16.69
C ASN A 126 -5.34 -2.04 15.60
N THR A 127 -4.60 -3.07 15.99
CA THR A 127 -4.08 -4.10 15.06
C THR A 127 -5.16 -4.91 14.34
N SER A 128 -6.40 -4.88 14.83
CA SER A 128 -7.56 -5.53 14.20
C SER A 128 -8.34 -4.57 13.28
N GLY A 129 -7.83 -3.36 13.04
CA GLY A 129 -8.52 -2.36 12.24
C GLY A 129 -9.66 -1.65 12.99
N VAL A 130 -9.75 -1.77 14.31
CA VAL A 130 -10.86 -1.19 15.09
C VAL A 130 -10.38 0.01 15.89
N ALA A 131 -11.09 1.13 15.77
CA ALA A 131 -10.99 2.27 16.67
C ALA A 131 -12.20 2.28 17.61
N THR A 132 -12.00 2.49 18.91
CA THR A 132 -13.09 2.49 19.89
C THR A 132 -12.94 3.67 20.84
N LEU A 133 -13.96 4.51 20.90
CA LEU A 133 -14.07 5.59 21.87
C LEU A 133 -14.94 5.10 23.04
N SER A 134 -14.31 4.96 24.22
CA SER A 134 -14.92 4.52 25.49
C SER A 134 -15.44 5.73 26.30
N PRO A 135 -16.28 5.52 27.35
CA PRO A 135 -17.60 6.11 27.43
C PRO A 135 -17.61 7.62 27.64
N GLN A 136 -18.32 8.29 26.75
CA GLN A 136 -18.85 9.61 27.01
C GLN A 136 -20.19 9.47 27.71
N VAL A 137 -20.37 10.19 28.82
CA VAL A 137 -21.69 10.39 29.44
C VAL A 137 -22.41 11.39 28.55
N LEU A 138 -23.49 10.97 27.88
CA LEU A 138 -24.43 11.90 27.23
C LEU A 138 -25.26 12.64 28.28
#